data_AF-A0AAW1G108-F1
#
_entry.id   AF-A0AAW1G108-F1
#
_cell.length_a   1.000
_cell.length_b   1.000
_cell.length_c   1.000
_cell.angle_alpha   90.00
_cell.angle_beta   90.00
_cell.angle_gamma   90.00
#
_symmetry.space_group_name_H-M   'P 1'
#
loop_
_entity.id
_entity.type
_entity.pdbx_description
1 polymer ?
#
loop_
_entity_poly.entity_id
_entity_poly.type
_entity_poly.pdbx_seq_one_letter_code
_entity_poly.pdbx_strand_id
1 'polypeptide(L)' 'MRWIVKSSRRQSLELNLLSRRREVDQKELEEFKAQLKCYGLPTPVVMDPTKELCPEQPESLPTDSSSSD' A
#
# COMPACT_ATOMS: atom_id res chain seq x y z
N MET A 1 4.46 15.50 3.82
CA MET A 1 3.70 15.86 5.04
C MET A 1 3.29 14.56 5.74
N ARG A 2 3.81 14.30 6.95
CA ARG A 2 3.50 13.08 7.73
C ARG A 2 2.68 13.49 8.96
N TRP A 3 1.38 13.26 8.92
CA TRP A 3 0.47 13.59 10.03
C TRP A 3 0.43 12.44 11.04
N ILE A 4 1.33 12.48 12.01
CA ILE A 4 1.30 11.55 13.15
C ILE A 4 0.21 12.04 14.10
N VAL A 5 -1.01 11.54 13.93
CA VAL A 5 -2.11 11.75 14.88
C VAL A 5 -2.33 10.45 15.63
N LYS A 6 -2.02 10.45 16.93
CA LYS A 6 -2.33 9.36 17.84
C LYS A 6 -3.74 9.61 18.41
N SER A 7 -4.74 8.90 17.90
CA SER A 7 -6.11 8.92 18.44
C SER A 7 -6.69 7.50 18.41
N SER A 8 -7.23 7.05 19.54
CA SER A 8 -7.90 5.75 19.67
C SER A 8 -9.26 5.69 18.97
N ARG A 9 -9.74 6.81 18.41
CA ARG A 9 -11.02 6.91 17.67
C ARG A 9 -10.84 7.38 16.23
N ARG A 10 -9.64 7.23 15.65
CA ARG A 10 -9.38 7.68 14.29
C ARG A 10 -10.08 6.75 13.30
N GLN A 11 -11.27 7.15 12.86
CA GLN A 11 -11.93 6.54 11.71
C GLN A 11 -11.34 7.20 10.46
N SER A 12 -10.40 6.52 9.78
CA SER A 12 -10.00 6.89 8.42
C SER A 12 -10.94 6.21 7.43
N LEU A 13 -11.44 6.97 6.47
CA LEU A 13 -12.06 6.41 5.28
C LEU A 13 -10.97 6.28 4.22
N GLU A 14 -10.66 5.06 3.85
CA GLU A 14 -9.66 4.73 2.84
C GLU A 14 -10.34 4.01 1.69
N LEU A 15 -10.09 4.49 0.48
CA LEU A 15 -10.56 3.87 -0.75
C LEU A 15 -9.35 3.46 -1.57
N ASN A 16 -9.29 2.18 -1.97
CA ASN A 16 -8.17 1.60 -2.69
C ASN A 16 -8.66 0.96 -3.99
N LEU A 17 -7.91 1.17 -5.07
CA LEU A 17 -8.08 0.47 -6.34
C LEU A 17 -6.98 -0.60 -6.45
N LEU A 18 -7.39 -1.87 -6.48
CA LEU A 18 -6.47 -3.01 -6.61
C LEU A 18 -6.69 -3.70 -7.95
N SER A 19 -5.60 -4.18 -8.55
CA SER A 19 -5.61 -4.89 -9.83
C SER A 19 -4.78 -6.16 -9.72
N ARG A 20 -5.11 -7.16 -10.54
CA ARG A 20 -4.25 -8.34 -10.75
C ARG A 20 -3.09 -8.05 -11.69
N ARG A 21 -3.14 -6.92 -12.41
CA ARG A 21 -2.10 -6.43 -13.33
C ARG A 21 -1.19 -5.44 -12.59
N ARG A 22 -0.01 -5.18 -13.14
CA ARG A 22 0.91 -4.14 -12.62
C ARG A 22 0.37 -2.72 -12.81
N GLU A 23 -0.38 -2.48 -13.88
CA GLU A 23 -0.97 -1.19 -14.21
C GLU A 23 -2.48 -1.31 -14.42
N VAL A 24 -3.18 -0.19 -14.22
CA VAL A 24 -4.61 -0.03 -14.52
C VAL A 24 -4.76 0.86 -15.75
N ASP A 25 -5.84 0.66 -16.50
CA ASP A 25 -6.10 1.45 -17.69
C ASP A 25 -6.49 2.88 -17.30
N GLN A 26 -6.20 3.86 -18.15
CA GLN A 26 -6.48 5.28 -17.86
C GLN A 26 -7.95 5.51 -17.47
N LYS A 27 -8.88 4.81 -18.12
CA LYS A 27 -10.32 4.90 -17.83
C LYS A 27 -10.64 4.44 -16.40
N GLU A 28 -10.04 3.35 -15.94
CA GLU A 28 -10.22 2.83 -14.58
C GLU A 28 -9.68 3.83 -13.55
N LEU A 29 -8.53 4.46 -13.84
CA LEU A 29 -7.95 5.48 -12.97
C LEU A 29 -8.81 6.76 -12.89
N GLU A 30 -9.39 7.21 -14.01
CA GLU A 30 -10.29 8.38 -14.02
C GLU A 30 -11.60 8.12 -13.28
N GLU A 31 -12.17 6.91 -13.42
CA GLU A 31 -13.34 6.52 -12.64
C GLU A 31 -13.04 6.53 -11.14
N PHE A 32 -11.89 6.00 -10.74
CA PHE A 32 -11.45 6.03 -9.35
C PHE A 32 -11.26 7.45 -8.81
N LYS A 33 -10.68 8.37 -9.60
CA LYS A 33 -10.60 9.80 -9.23
C LYS A 33 -11.97 10.43 -9.03
N ALA A 34 -12.96 10.07 -9.84
CA ALA A 34 -14.34 10.55 -9.69
C ALA A 34 -14.98 10.04 -8.38
N GLN A 35 -14.73 8.79 -8.00
CA GLN A 35 -15.17 8.23 -6.72
C GLN A 35 -14.55 8.98 -5.53
N LEU A 36 -13.23 9.21 -5.56
CA LEU A 36 -12.53 9.97 -4.50
C LEU A 36 -13.09 11.38 -4.36
N LYS A 37 -13.33 12.07 -5.48
CA LYS A 37 -13.96 13.41 -5.49
C LYS A 37 -15.35 13.38 -4.86
N CYS A 38 -16.16 12.37 -5.17
CA CYS A 38 -17.49 12.19 -4.59
C CYS A 38 -17.44 12.07 -3.06
N TYR A 39 -16.46 11.33 -2.53
CA TYR A 39 -16.24 11.17 -1.09
C TYR A 39 -15.47 12.33 -0.43
N GLY A 40 -15.08 13.38 -1.17
CA GLY A 40 -14.25 14.46 -0.65
C GLY A 40 -12.85 14.02 -0.22
N LEU A 41 -12.36 12.92 -0.78
CA LEU A 41 -11.04 12.36 -0.52
C LEU A 41 -9.98 13.02 -1.42
N PRO A 42 -8.71 13.06 -1.00
CA PRO A 42 -7.62 13.62 -1.79
C PRO A 42 -7.37 12.82 -3.08
N THR A 43 -6.58 13.40 -3.99
CA THR A 43 -6.10 12.69 -5.18
C THR A 43 -5.37 11.40 -4.79
N PRO A 44 -5.51 10.33 -5.57
CA PRO A 44 -4.93 9.05 -5.21
C PRO A 44 -3.40 9.10 -5.25
N VAL A 45 -2.77 8.38 -4.33
CA VAL A 45 -1.35 8.06 -4.42
C VAL A 45 -1.22 6.85 -5.34
N VAL A 46 -0.46 6.99 -6.43
CA VAL A 46 -0.24 5.92 -7.41
C VAL A 46 1.08 5.23 -7.10
N MET A 47 1.06 3.89 -7.02
CA MET A 47 2.26 3.10 -6.83
C MET A 47 3.03 2.98 -8.16
N ASP A 48 4.36 2.95 -8.07
CA ASP A 48 5.23 2.75 -9.23
C ASP A 48 5.16 1.28 -9.67
N PRO A 49 4.62 0.97 -10.86
CA PRO A 49 4.41 -0.40 -11.32
C PRO A 49 5.72 -1.16 -11.59
N THR A 50 6.84 -0.44 -11.77
CA THR A 50 8.16 -1.02 -12.04
C THR A 50 8.85 -1.53 -10.78
N LYS A 51 8.36 -1.15 -9.59
CA LYS A 51 8.94 -1.56 -8.31
C LYS A 51 8.22 -2.79 -7.78
N GLU A 52 9.02 -3.72 -7.25
CA GLU A 52 8.48 -4.85 -6.50
C GLU A 52 7.79 -4.37 -5.22
N LEU A 53 6.57 -4.85 -4.99
CA LEU A 53 5.78 -4.48 -3.81
C LEU A 53 6.27 -5.19 -2.55
N CYS A 54 6.70 -6.45 -2.71
CA CYS A 54 7.16 -7.32 -1.65
C CYS A 54 8.47 -7.96 -2.09
N PRO A 55 9.62 -7.27 -1.94
CA PRO A 55 10.91 -7.91 -2.19
C PRO A 55 11.06 -9.12 -1.27
N GLU A 56 11.53 -10.24 -1.81
CA GLU A 56 11.88 -11.41 -1.00
C GLU A 56 12.92 -10.98 0.03
N GLN A 57 12.64 -11.21 1.31
CA GLN A 57 13.70 -11.13 2.30
C GLN A 57 14.62 -12.32 2.08
N PRO A 58 15.96 -12.13 2.13
CA PRO A 58 16.85 -13.28 2.17
C PRO A 58 16.42 -14.16 3.33
N GLU A 59 16.17 -15.45 3.06
CA GLU A 59 15.89 -16.45 4.08
C GLU A 59 16.92 -16.25 5.19
N SER A 60 16.45 -15.96 6.40
CA SER A 60 17.32 -15.87 7.56
C SER A 60 18.13 -17.15 7.60
N LEU A 61 19.44 -17.04 7.36
CA LEU A 61 20.38 -18.15 7.53
C LEU A 61 20.03 -18.83 8.86
N PRO A 62 19.95 -20.17 8.91
CA PRO A 62 19.68 -20.85 10.15
C PRO A 62 20.75 -20.40 11.14
N THR A 63 20.37 -19.63 12.16
CA THR A 63 21.15 -19.51 13.37
C THR A 63 21.27 -20.93 13.87
N ASP A 64 22.42 -21.53 13.61
CA ASP A 64 22.85 -22.80 14.16
C ASP A 64 22.79 -22.65 15.67
N SER A 65 21.67 -23.08 16.26
CA SER A 65 21.56 -23.35 17.69
C SER A 65 22.36 -24.61 17.96
N SER A 66 23.68 -24.49 17.80
CA SER A 66 24.63 -25.47 18.30
C SER A 66 24.53 -25.44 19.81
N SER A 67 23.99 -26.52 20.33
CA SER A 67 24.09 -26.97 21.71
C SER A 67 25.55 -26.86 22.19
N SER A 68 25.79 -26.23 23.34
CA SER A 68 26.92 -26.32 24.30
C SER A 68 26.78 -25.10 25.23
N ASP A 69 26.82 -25.11 26.56
CA ASP A 69 27.25 -26.05 27.61
C ASP A 69 26.42 -25.70 28.86
#